data_AF-Q3SVI8-F1
#
_entry.id   AF-Q3SVI8-F1
#
_cell.length_a   1.000
_cell.length_b   1.000
_cell.length_c   1.000
_cell.angle_alpha   90.00
_cell.angle_beta   90.00
_cell.angle_gamma   90.00
#
_symmetry.space_group_name_H-M   'P 1'
#
loop_
_entity.id
_entity.type
_entity.pdbx_description
1 polymer ?
#
loop_
_entity_poly.entity_id
_entity_poly.type
_entity_poly.pdbx_seq_one_letter_code
_entity_poly.pdbx_strand_id
1 'polypeptide(L)'
;MIAKLKPRDRIQTPVTNLSEFNTESDVEQKLVYPFLVHPSFMDIPSEWVRTKEYMEPTEIDKGAGKRVGYIPDYSVWRSGFPLLVVEAKRPDEPIEKAIREAHLYANRINNRYPPNVNPIRYVLACNGEQFALAPFDSETELLYAKAVDLRPGTDILAAFKAILNKDEFEKRAQEMNVHFQSRRFTRVPSLLTGTQVTEQLGINPFAQELFPTSGKRPTRRRTTSLIAAMSRPRSAASMARCSKPI
;
A
#
# COMPACT_ATOMS: atom_id res chain seq x y z
N MET A 1 -0.71 -34.58 13.67
CA MET A 1 0.48 -33.92 13.09
C MET A 1 0.46 -32.47 13.54
N ILE A 2 1.36 -32.08 14.45
CA ILE A 2 1.46 -30.69 14.91
C ILE A 2 2.33 -29.97 13.88
N ALA A 3 1.73 -29.10 13.07
CA ALA A 3 2.47 -28.25 12.17
C ALA A 3 3.41 -27.35 13.00
N LYS A 4 4.72 -27.55 12.87
CA LYS A 4 5.72 -26.64 13.44
C LYS A 4 5.49 -25.27 12.79
N LEU A 5 4.91 -24.33 13.57
CA LEU A 5 4.84 -22.93 13.20
C LEU A 5 6.26 -22.45 12.89
N LYS A 6 6.45 -21.90 11.68
CA LYS A 6 7.70 -21.24 11.29
C LYS A 6 8.03 -20.21 12.38
N PRO A 7 9.25 -20.22 12.95
CA PRO A 7 9.61 -19.22 13.93
C PRO A 7 9.41 -17.86 13.29
N ARG A 8 8.55 -17.02 13.88
CA ARG A 8 8.46 -15.61 13.50
C ARG A 8 9.86 -15.05 13.71
N ASP A 9 10.40 -14.37 12.70
CA ASP A 9 11.60 -13.56 12.88
C ASP A 9 11.39 -12.72 14.14
N ARG A 10 12.33 -12.82 15.08
CA ARG A 10 12.22 -12.10 16.35
C ARG A 10 12.40 -10.61 16.06
N ILE A 11 11.29 -9.93 15.76
CA ILE A 11 11.26 -8.48 15.66
C ILE A 11 11.61 -7.97 17.06
N GLN A 12 12.68 -7.19 17.15
CA GLN A 12 13.12 -6.61 18.41
C GLN A 12 12.10 -5.56 18.85
N THR A 13 11.94 -5.38 20.15
CA THR A 13 11.18 -4.26 20.70
C THR A 13 12.00 -2.98 20.51
N PRO A 14 11.39 -1.84 20.14
CA PRO A 14 12.10 -0.57 20.04
C PRO A 14 12.83 -0.26 21.34
N VAL A 15 14.14 -0.05 21.24
CA VAL A 15 14.95 0.35 22.39
C VAL A 15 14.55 1.79 22.75
N THR A 16 14.26 2.07 24.01
CA THR A 16 13.95 3.43 24.47
C THR A 16 15.06 4.03 25.31
N ASN A 17 16.18 3.31 25.47
CA ASN A 17 17.33 3.75 26.25
C ASN A 17 18.27 4.59 25.39
N LEU A 18 18.32 5.89 25.67
CA LEU A 18 19.07 6.88 24.87
C LEU A 18 20.58 6.60 24.84
N SER A 19 21.14 5.97 25.87
CA SER A 19 22.58 5.68 25.93
C SER A 19 23.04 4.60 24.94
N GLU A 20 22.11 3.89 24.30
CA GLU A 20 22.39 2.84 23.33
C GLU A 20 22.47 3.36 21.87
N PHE A 21 22.16 4.65 21.66
CA PHE A 21 22.21 5.32 20.36
C PHE A 21 23.48 6.17 20.25
N ASN A 22 24.48 5.67 19.52
CA ASN A 22 25.74 6.42 19.27
C ASN A 22 25.85 6.90 17.82
N THR A 23 25.16 6.22 16.90
CA THR A 23 25.20 6.48 15.46
C THR A 23 23.80 6.62 14.87
N GLU A 24 23.71 7.19 13.67
CA GLU A 24 22.45 7.27 12.90
C GLU A 24 21.88 5.87 12.66
N SER A 25 22.76 4.91 12.33
CA SER A 25 22.38 3.52 12.12
C SER A 25 21.80 2.84 13.38
N ASP A 26 22.27 3.21 14.58
CA ASP A 26 21.67 2.73 15.82
C ASP A 26 20.21 3.19 15.95
N VAL A 27 19.93 4.46 15.62
CA VAL A 27 18.57 5.02 15.63
C VAL A 27 17.70 4.32 14.58
N GLU A 28 18.21 4.18 13.35
CA GLU A 28 17.51 3.51 12.25
C GLU A 28 17.09 2.07 12.62
N GLN A 29 18.03 1.27 13.14
CA GLN A 29 17.86 -0.18 13.28
C GLN A 29 17.30 -0.60 14.63
N LYS A 30 17.63 0.10 15.73
CA LYS A 30 17.21 -0.29 17.09
C LYS A 30 15.96 0.43 17.56
N LEU A 31 15.61 1.55 16.93
CA LEU A 31 14.44 2.35 17.28
C LEU A 31 13.41 2.41 16.15
N VAL A 32 13.79 2.99 15.00
CA VAL A 32 12.83 3.30 13.92
C VAL A 32 12.25 2.04 13.30
N TYR A 33 13.08 1.10 12.85
CA TYR A 33 12.60 -0.12 12.20
C TYR A 33 11.71 -0.98 13.13
N PRO A 34 12.13 -1.27 14.38
CA PRO A 34 11.26 -1.88 15.38
C PRO A 34 9.95 -1.13 15.60
N PHE A 35 9.97 0.21 15.64
CA PHE A 35 8.77 1.02 15.88
C PHE A 35 7.74 0.86 14.75
N LEU A 36 8.21 0.76 13.50
CA LEU A 36 7.35 0.55 12.33
C LEU A 36 6.76 -0.87 12.31
N VAL A 37 7.57 -1.89 12.55
CA VAL A 37 7.19 -3.29 12.25
C VAL A 37 6.60 -4.03 13.45
N HIS A 38 6.99 -3.68 14.67
CA HIS A 38 6.60 -4.45 15.85
C HIS A 38 5.09 -4.34 16.14
N PRO A 39 4.35 -5.44 16.40
CA PRO A 39 2.89 -5.44 16.54
C PRO A 39 2.36 -4.55 17.67
N SER A 40 3.13 -4.38 18.74
CA SER A 40 2.77 -3.48 19.84
C SER A 40 2.79 -2.00 19.44
N PHE A 41 3.45 -1.64 18.34
CA PHE A 41 3.63 -0.29 17.81
C PHE A 41 2.85 -0.15 16.50
N MET A 42 3.45 0.21 15.37
CA MET A 42 2.68 0.51 14.16
C MET A 42 2.16 -0.74 13.43
N ASP A 43 2.70 -1.93 13.70
CA ASP A 43 2.30 -3.20 13.06
C ASP A 43 2.29 -3.13 11.52
N ILE A 44 3.21 -2.34 10.94
CA ILE A 44 3.37 -2.26 9.49
C ILE A 44 4.08 -3.54 9.03
N PRO A 45 3.53 -4.27 8.04
CA PRO A 45 4.16 -5.47 7.55
C PRO A 45 5.58 -5.19 7.04
N SER A 46 6.55 -5.99 7.48
CA SER A 46 7.98 -5.81 7.14
C SER A 46 8.23 -5.77 5.62
N GLU A 47 7.40 -6.45 4.84
CA GLU A 47 7.48 -6.48 3.38
C GLU A 47 7.05 -5.17 2.70
N TRP A 48 6.37 -4.28 3.43
CA TRP A 48 6.03 -2.93 2.98
C TRP A 48 7.16 -1.95 3.26
N VAL A 49 8.00 -2.20 4.26
CA VAL A 49 9.12 -1.33 4.62
C VAL A 49 10.30 -1.60 3.69
N ARG A 50 10.76 -0.58 2.98
CA ARG A 50 11.88 -0.63 2.03
C ARG A 50 12.98 0.32 2.47
N THR A 51 14.21 -0.17 2.44
CA THR A 51 15.44 0.62 2.66
C THR A 51 15.91 1.27 1.36
N LYS A 52 17.08 1.92 1.42
CA LYS A 52 17.80 2.73 0.41
C LYS A 52 17.86 2.18 -1.04
N GLU A 53 17.48 0.93 -1.31
CA GLU A 53 17.65 0.27 -2.63
C GLU A 53 16.53 0.55 -3.66
N TYR A 54 15.37 1.07 -3.24
CA TYR A 54 14.19 1.15 -4.14
C TYR A 54 13.99 2.52 -4.81
N MET A 55 14.94 3.44 -4.68
CA MET A 55 14.68 4.85 -4.91
C MET A 55 15.78 5.55 -5.70
N GLU A 56 15.39 6.28 -6.75
CA GLU A 56 16.32 7.14 -7.48
C GLU A 56 16.74 8.32 -6.59
N PRO A 57 18.05 8.64 -6.53
CA PRO A 57 18.54 9.78 -5.76
C PRO A 57 17.89 11.09 -6.22
N THR A 58 17.41 11.90 -5.28
CA THR A 58 16.89 13.23 -5.63
C THR A 58 18.03 14.24 -5.62
N GLU A 59 18.27 14.93 -6.75
CA GLU A 59 19.15 16.10 -6.76
C GLU A 59 18.49 17.25 -5.96
N ILE A 60 18.74 17.30 -4.66
CA ILE A 60 18.33 18.39 -3.78
C ILE A 60 19.55 19.28 -3.56
N ASP A 61 19.42 20.56 -3.92
CA ASP A 61 20.37 21.67 -3.78
C ASP A 61 21.84 21.29 -3.60
N LYS A 62 22.55 21.25 -4.74
CA LYS A 62 24.01 21.10 -4.81
C LYS A 62 24.70 22.40 -4.37
N GLY A 63 24.67 22.68 -3.08
CA GLY A 63 25.72 23.43 -2.40
C GLY A 63 26.86 22.47 -2.03
N ALA A 64 27.97 22.52 -2.77
CA ALA A 64 29.22 21.79 -2.51
C ALA A 64 29.18 20.24 -2.60
N GLY A 65 29.50 19.71 -3.79
CA GLY A 65 30.28 18.48 -3.93
C GLY A 65 29.59 17.12 -3.74
N LYS A 66 28.32 17.05 -3.31
CA LYS A 66 27.59 15.76 -3.25
C LYS A 66 27.07 15.36 -4.63
N ARG A 67 27.70 14.32 -5.21
CA ARG A 67 27.36 13.73 -6.52
C ARG A 67 26.10 12.85 -6.52
N VAL A 68 25.67 12.41 -5.34
CA VAL A 68 24.55 11.47 -5.17
C VAL A 68 23.41 12.23 -4.51
N GLY A 69 22.23 12.17 -5.14
CA GLY A 69 21.02 12.74 -4.59
C GLY A 69 20.65 12.12 -3.24
N TYR A 70 19.76 12.79 -2.53
CA TYR A 70 19.27 12.36 -1.22
C TYR A 70 18.32 11.16 -1.36
N ILE A 71 18.48 10.17 -0.48
CA ILE A 71 17.69 8.93 -0.39
C ILE A 71 17.27 8.77 1.08
N PRO A 72 15.98 8.57 1.38
CA PRO A 72 15.52 8.41 2.75
C PRO A 72 15.97 7.07 3.35
N ASP A 73 15.99 6.99 4.68
CA ASP A 73 16.36 5.75 5.37
C ASP A 73 15.35 4.62 5.14
N TYR A 74 14.06 4.93 5.28
CA TYR A 74 13.00 3.98 4.97
C TYR A 74 11.86 4.61 4.20
N SER A 75 11.12 3.76 3.50
CA SER A 75 9.86 4.10 2.87
C SER A 75 8.87 2.95 3.00
N VAL A 76 7.58 3.26 3.14
CA VAL A 76 6.53 2.24 3.22
C VAL A 76 5.78 2.18 1.90
N TRP A 77 5.74 0.99 1.31
CA TRP A 77 5.17 0.74 -0.01
C TRP A 77 4.01 -0.23 0.05
N ARG A 78 2.94 0.09 -0.68
CA ARG A 78 1.84 -0.84 -0.90
C ARG A 78 1.27 -0.72 -2.30
N SER A 79 1.03 -1.86 -2.94
CA SER A 79 0.48 -1.97 -4.30
C SER A 79 1.24 -1.13 -5.35
N GLY A 80 2.56 -0.97 -5.16
CA GLY A 80 3.43 -0.19 -6.06
C GLY A 80 3.47 1.31 -5.78
N PHE A 81 2.81 1.80 -4.71
CA PHE A 81 2.81 3.20 -4.31
C PHE A 81 3.60 3.43 -3.02
N PRO A 82 4.44 4.46 -2.93
CA PRO A 82 5.05 4.91 -1.68
C PRO A 82 4.01 5.70 -0.88
N LEU A 83 3.80 5.35 0.39
CA LEU A 83 2.75 5.95 1.23
C LEU A 83 3.31 6.77 2.40
N LEU A 84 4.51 6.42 2.87
CA LEU A 84 5.22 7.06 3.97
C LEU A 84 6.71 7.14 3.63
N VAL A 85 7.32 8.27 3.94
CA VAL A 85 8.77 8.46 3.97
C VAL A 85 9.22 8.56 5.42
N VAL A 86 10.31 7.90 5.76
CA VAL A 86 10.87 7.90 7.11
C VAL A 86 12.33 8.28 7.05
N GLU A 87 12.71 9.25 7.87
CA GLU A 87 14.10 9.69 8.01
C GLU A 87 14.57 9.59 9.46
N ALA A 88 15.75 9.01 9.65
CA ALA A 88 16.45 9.00 10.92
C ALA A 88 17.61 10.00 10.89
N LYS A 89 17.96 10.48 12.08
CA LYS A 89 19.18 11.23 12.34
C LYS A 89 19.81 10.76 13.63
N ARG A 90 21.04 11.23 13.88
CA ARG A 90 21.74 10.98 15.13
C ARG A 90 21.06 11.71 16.31
N PRO A 91 21.22 11.21 17.55
CA PRO A 91 20.70 11.87 18.76
C PRO A 91 21.18 13.30 18.98
N ASP A 92 22.36 13.64 18.50
CA ASP A 92 22.93 14.99 18.59
C ASP A 92 22.42 15.95 17.51
N GLU A 93 21.63 15.48 16.55
CA GLU A 93 21.08 16.30 15.47
C GLU A 93 19.63 16.76 15.73
N PRO A 94 19.28 17.98 15.31
CA PRO A 94 17.93 18.52 15.45
C PRO A 94 16.92 17.75 14.59
N ILE A 95 15.77 17.43 15.17
CA ILE A 95 14.70 16.68 14.50
C ILE A 95 14.10 17.46 13.32
N GLU A 96 14.16 18.79 13.37
CA GLU A 96 13.71 19.70 12.31
C GLU A 96 14.49 19.48 11.01
N LYS A 97 15.76 19.06 11.10
CA LYS A 97 16.55 18.71 9.92
C LYS A 97 16.02 17.43 9.29
N ALA A 98 15.75 16.40 10.10
CA ALA A 98 15.21 15.12 9.64
C ALA A 98 13.84 15.28 8.98
N ILE A 99 12.91 16.02 9.60
CA ILE A 99 11.57 16.23 9.04
C ILE A 99 11.63 17.03 7.73
N ARG A 100 12.49 18.06 7.64
CA ARG A 100 12.68 18.85 6.42
C ARG A 100 13.21 17.99 5.28
N GLU A 101 14.21 17.15 5.54
CA GLU A 101 14.75 16.24 4.51
C GLU A 101 13.68 15.23 4.05
N ALA A 102 12.87 14.70 4.96
CA ALA A 102 11.74 13.82 4.64
C ALA A 102 10.67 14.52 3.78
N HIS A 103 10.29 15.77 4.09
CA HIS A 103 9.36 16.57 3.27
C HIS A 103 9.90 16.82 1.87
N LEU A 104 11.16 17.21 1.72
CA LEU A 104 11.75 17.47 0.42
C LEU A 104 11.71 16.22 -0.47
N TYR A 105 11.97 15.06 0.12
CA TYR A 105 11.89 13.80 -0.60
C TYR A 105 10.44 13.42 -0.95
N ALA A 106 9.52 13.51 0.01
CA ALA A 106 8.10 13.22 -0.22
C ALA A 106 7.51 14.10 -1.33
N ASN A 107 7.80 15.40 -1.31
CA ASN A 107 7.38 16.34 -2.34
C ASN A 107 7.97 16.00 -3.70
N ARG A 108 9.25 15.64 -3.76
CA ARG A 108 9.87 15.21 -5.02
C ARG A 108 9.16 14.02 -5.64
N ILE A 109 8.84 13.01 -4.83
CA ILE A 109 8.16 11.80 -5.32
C ILE A 109 6.73 12.12 -5.74
N ASN A 110 5.97 12.84 -4.91
CA ASN A 110 4.60 13.24 -5.25
C ASN A 110 4.52 14.05 -6.55
N ASN A 111 5.49 14.92 -6.81
CA ASN A 111 5.58 15.69 -8.07
C ASN A 111 5.77 14.83 -9.33
N ARG A 112 6.09 13.53 -9.21
CA ARG A 112 6.16 12.59 -10.35
C ARG A 112 4.78 12.06 -10.77
N TYR A 113 3.76 12.27 -9.95
CA TYR A 113 2.40 11.80 -10.18
C TYR A 113 1.54 12.95 -10.77
N PRO A 114 0.39 12.64 -11.41
CA PRO A 114 -0.50 13.65 -11.94
C PRO A 114 -0.96 14.66 -10.87
N PRO A 115 -1.38 15.87 -11.28
CA PRO A 115 -1.91 16.87 -10.33
C PRO A 115 -3.01 16.29 -9.44
N ASN A 116 -2.99 16.63 -8.16
CA ASN A 116 -3.90 16.16 -7.12
C ASN A 116 -3.82 14.66 -6.80
N VAL A 117 -2.77 13.96 -7.27
CA VAL A 117 -2.50 12.56 -6.93
C VAL A 117 -1.19 12.48 -6.15
N ASN A 118 -1.30 12.51 -4.81
CA ASN A 118 -0.15 12.47 -3.90
C ASN A 118 -0.11 11.12 -3.18
N PRO A 119 0.71 10.15 -3.61
CA PRO A 119 0.77 8.84 -2.96
C PRO A 119 1.34 8.92 -1.54
N ILE A 120 2.39 9.72 -1.31
CA ILE A 120 2.96 9.93 0.02
C ILE A 120 2.12 10.99 0.72
N ARG A 121 1.45 10.60 1.81
CA ARG A 121 0.59 11.51 2.57
C ARG A 121 1.26 12.03 3.83
N TYR A 122 2.13 11.23 4.42
CA TYR A 122 2.79 11.55 5.68
C TYR A 122 4.29 11.36 5.56
N VAL A 123 5.01 12.06 6.43
CA VAL A 123 6.44 11.93 6.65
C VAL A 123 6.68 11.68 8.14
N LEU A 124 7.63 10.80 8.44
CA LEU A 124 8.03 10.49 9.81
C LEU A 124 9.53 10.78 9.96
N ALA A 125 9.90 11.48 11.01
CA ALA A 125 11.28 11.74 11.35
C ALA A 125 11.60 11.26 12.76
N CYS A 126 12.84 10.84 12.98
CA CYS A 126 13.32 10.44 14.30
C CYS A 126 14.80 10.78 14.48
N ASN A 127 15.18 11.29 15.65
CA ASN A 127 16.60 11.49 15.98
C ASN A 127 17.08 10.57 17.12
N GLY A 128 16.26 9.62 17.59
CA GLY A 128 16.61 8.76 18.73
C GLY A 128 16.01 9.25 20.06
N GLU A 129 15.86 10.56 20.25
CA GLU A 129 15.15 11.12 21.40
C GLU A 129 13.68 11.36 21.12
N GLN A 130 13.36 11.83 19.91
CA GLN A 130 12.03 12.28 19.54
C GLN A 130 11.61 11.70 18.19
N PHE A 131 10.30 11.63 18.01
CA PHE A 131 9.62 11.38 16.75
C PHE A 131 8.82 12.61 16.37
N ALA A 132 8.80 12.91 15.08
CA ALA A 132 7.97 13.95 14.48
C ALA A 132 7.22 13.33 13.30
N LEU A 133 5.89 13.46 13.33
CA LEU A 133 5.00 13.02 12.26
C LEU A 133 4.29 14.23 11.68
N ALA A 134 4.31 14.38 10.36
CA ALA A 134 3.68 15.49 9.67
C ALA A 134 2.99 15.01 8.38
N PRO A 135 1.92 15.69 7.91
CA PRO A 135 1.48 15.60 6.52
C PRO A 135 2.59 16.05 5.58
N PHE A 136 2.69 15.50 4.37
CA PHE A 136 3.79 15.84 3.45
C PHE A 136 3.80 17.31 3.00
N ASP A 137 2.65 18.00 3.03
CA ASP A 137 2.41 19.34 2.51
C ASP A 137 2.25 20.42 3.61
N SER A 138 2.38 20.05 4.88
CA SER A 138 2.19 20.96 6.00
C SER A 138 3.38 20.91 6.96
N GLU A 139 4.01 22.07 7.16
CA GLU A 139 5.07 22.26 8.17
C GLU A 139 4.51 22.75 9.52
N THR A 140 3.19 22.95 9.62
CA THR A 140 2.53 23.43 10.85
C THR A 140 1.86 22.31 11.64
N GLU A 141 1.40 21.26 10.96
CA GLU A 141 0.72 20.12 11.58
C GLU A 141 1.72 19.03 11.97
N LEU A 142 2.52 19.30 13.00
CA LEU A 142 3.51 18.35 13.50
C LEU A 142 3.05 17.72 14.81
N LEU A 143 3.00 16.39 14.81
CA LEU A 143 2.85 15.60 16.02
C LEU A 143 4.23 15.20 16.52
N TYR A 144 4.65 15.83 17.62
CA TYR A 144 5.89 15.51 18.32
C TYR A 144 5.65 14.55 19.48
N ALA A 145 6.56 13.60 19.64
CA ALA A 145 6.57 12.69 20.79
C ALA A 145 8.00 12.32 21.17
N LYS A 146 8.29 12.23 22.47
CA LYS A 146 9.56 11.63 22.90
C LYS A 146 9.49 10.12 22.70
N ALA A 147 10.59 9.52 22.28
CA ALA A 147 10.72 8.07 22.10
C ALA A 147 10.37 7.31 23.40
N VAL A 148 10.67 7.90 24.56
CA VAL A 148 10.36 7.31 25.87
C VAL A 148 8.87 7.27 26.21
N ASP A 149 8.06 8.14 25.59
CA ASP A 149 6.61 8.27 25.85
C ASP A 149 5.77 7.42 24.88
N LEU A 150 6.38 6.98 23.78
CA LEU A 150 5.77 6.07 22.80
C LEU A 150 5.81 4.63 23.32
N ARG A 151 5.01 4.33 24.35
CA ARG A 151 4.87 2.98 24.91
C ARG A 151 3.52 2.38 24.56
N PRO A 152 3.40 1.05 24.44
CA PRO A 152 2.11 0.39 24.26
C PRO A 152 1.11 0.81 25.35
N GLY A 153 -0.06 1.30 24.93
CA GLY A 153 -1.12 1.77 25.83
C GLY A 153 -1.09 3.27 26.15
N THR A 154 -0.14 4.06 25.63
CA THR A 154 -0.18 5.52 25.77
C THR A 154 -1.05 6.18 24.70
N ASP A 155 -1.69 7.29 25.07
CA ASP A 155 -2.53 8.07 24.14
C ASP A 155 -1.72 8.63 22.96
N ILE A 156 -0.46 8.97 23.20
CA ILE A 156 0.46 9.46 22.17
C ILE A 156 0.70 8.37 21.12
N LEU A 157 0.98 7.13 21.53
CA LEU A 157 1.13 6.03 20.58
C LEU A 157 -0.19 5.78 19.83
N ALA A 158 -1.33 5.89 20.50
CA ALA A 158 -2.64 5.77 19.86
C ALA A 158 -2.87 6.85 18.79
N ALA A 159 -2.43 8.09 19.02
CA ALA A 159 -2.47 9.17 18.03
C ALA A 159 -1.60 8.85 16.80
N PHE A 160 -0.39 8.32 17.00
CA PHE A 160 0.45 7.85 15.89
C PHE A 160 -0.22 6.70 15.12
N LYS A 161 -0.77 5.69 15.80
CA LYS A 161 -1.47 4.58 15.13
C LYS A 161 -2.73 5.02 14.40
N ALA A 162 -3.44 6.03 14.89
CA ALA A 162 -4.62 6.56 14.21
C ALA A 162 -4.27 7.08 12.80
N ILE A 163 -3.06 7.61 12.63
CA ILE A 163 -2.55 8.13 11.36
C ILE A 163 -1.81 7.03 10.56
N LEU A 164 -0.90 6.31 11.20
CA LEU A 164 0.00 5.33 10.60
C LEU A 164 -0.48 3.90 10.90
N ASN A 165 -1.68 3.54 10.45
CA ASN A 165 -2.14 2.15 10.52
C ASN A 165 -2.13 1.45 9.16
N LYS A 166 -2.03 0.13 9.24
CA LYS A 166 -2.04 -0.78 8.09
C LYS A 166 -3.29 -0.62 7.22
N ASP A 167 -4.45 -0.46 7.83
CA ASP A 167 -5.74 -0.41 7.11
C ASP A 167 -5.88 0.87 6.27
N GLU A 168 -5.41 2.01 6.80
CA GLU A 168 -5.39 3.30 6.11
C GLU A 168 -4.38 3.26 4.97
N PHE A 169 -3.22 2.61 5.14
CA PHE A 169 -2.29 2.37 4.03
C PHE A 169 -2.89 1.48 2.94
N GLU A 170 -3.58 0.40 3.30
CA GLU A 170 -4.24 -0.47 2.33
C GLU A 170 -5.33 0.29 1.57
N LYS A 171 -6.20 1.00 2.29
CA LYS A 171 -7.26 1.85 1.73
C LYS A 171 -6.67 2.90 0.80
N ARG A 172 -5.61 3.58 1.22
CA ARG A 172 -4.95 4.60 0.40
C ARG A 172 -4.37 4.02 -0.88
N ALA A 173 -3.71 2.87 -0.80
CA ALA A 173 -3.20 2.17 -1.97
C ALA A 173 -4.32 1.78 -2.95
N GLN A 174 -5.49 1.37 -2.43
CA GLN A 174 -6.67 1.07 -3.25
C GLN A 174 -7.24 2.31 -3.93
N GLU A 175 -7.35 3.44 -3.21
CA GLU A 175 -7.76 4.73 -3.78
C GLU A 175 -6.82 5.13 -4.93
N MET A 176 -5.51 5.04 -4.71
CA MET A 176 -4.51 5.35 -5.75
C MET A 176 -4.67 4.46 -6.97
N ASN A 177 -4.93 3.17 -6.78
CA ASN A 177 -5.10 2.25 -7.89
C ASN A 177 -6.23 2.68 -8.84
N VAL A 178 -7.32 3.30 -8.35
CA VAL A 178 -8.41 3.82 -9.20
C VAL A 178 -7.91 4.85 -10.21
N HIS A 179 -6.95 5.70 -9.82
CA HIS A 179 -6.38 6.72 -10.71
C HIS A 179 -5.49 6.12 -11.81
N PHE A 180 -4.92 4.93 -11.59
CA PHE A 180 -3.99 4.26 -12.51
C PHE A 180 -4.59 3.05 -13.23
N GLN A 181 -5.85 2.70 -12.95
CA GLN A 181 -6.55 1.67 -13.71
C GLN A 181 -6.75 2.14 -15.15
N SER A 182 -6.11 1.44 -16.10
CA SER A 182 -6.39 1.62 -17.52
C SER A 182 -7.90 1.46 -17.75
N ARG A 183 -8.54 2.46 -18.36
CA ARG A 183 -9.95 2.34 -18.78
C ARG A 183 -10.07 1.08 -19.61
N ARG A 184 -10.78 0.07 -19.10
CA ARG A 184 -11.10 -1.14 -19.87
C ARG A 184 -11.83 -0.69 -21.12
N PHE A 185 -11.17 -0.81 -22.27
CA PHE A 185 -11.82 -0.66 -23.55
C PHE A 185 -12.73 -1.87 -23.74
N THR A 186 -14.02 -1.68 -23.47
CA THR A 186 -15.05 -2.62 -23.90
C THR A 186 -15.14 -2.51 -25.41
N ARG A 187 -14.73 -3.56 -26.14
CA ARG A 187 -15.07 -3.65 -27.56
C ARG A 187 -16.60 -3.69 -27.63
N VAL A 188 -17.21 -2.71 -28.29
CA VAL A 188 -18.65 -2.73 -28.53
C VAL A 188 -18.93 -3.92 -29.46
N PRO A 189 -19.66 -4.95 -29.03
CA PRO A 189 -20.20 -5.93 -29.98
C PRO A 189 -21.17 -5.16 -30.87
N SER A 190 -21.01 -5.24 -32.19
CA SER A 190 -21.80 -4.50 -33.18
C SER A 190 -23.29 -4.48 -32.84
N LEU A 191 -23.82 -3.30 -32.50
CA LEU A 191 -25.20 -3.09 -32.07
C LEU A 191 -26.17 -2.81 -33.24
N LEU A 192 -25.74 -3.06 -34.48
CA LEU A 192 -26.61 -3.07 -35.65
C LEU A 192 -26.42 -4.39 -36.39
N THR A 193 -27.50 -5.17 -36.45
CA THR A 193 -27.69 -6.31 -37.37
C THR A 193 -26.97 -7.60 -36.97
N GLY A 194 -27.59 -8.39 -36.08
CA GLY A 194 -27.87 -9.83 -36.20
C GLY A 194 -26.79 -10.87 -36.57
N THR A 195 -25.61 -10.51 -37.04
CA THR A 195 -24.55 -11.45 -37.42
C THR A 195 -23.24 -10.92 -36.88
N GLN A 196 -22.65 -11.66 -35.94
CA GLN A 196 -21.27 -11.42 -35.56
C GLN A 196 -20.40 -11.68 -36.80
N VAL A 197 -20.00 -10.63 -37.49
CA VAL A 197 -18.95 -10.72 -38.50
C VAL A 197 -17.67 -11.00 -37.72
N THR A 198 -17.41 -12.29 -37.56
CA THR A 198 -16.13 -12.80 -37.08
C THR A 198 -15.19 -12.71 -38.28
N GLU A 199 -14.84 -11.51 -38.70
CA GLU A 199 -13.72 -11.33 -39.62
C GLU A 199 -12.46 -11.69 -38.84
N GLN A 200 -12.10 -12.97 -38.90
CA GLN A 200 -10.73 -13.37 -38.63
C GLN A 200 -9.90 -12.71 -39.72
N LEU A 201 -9.35 -11.53 -39.41
CA LEU A 201 -8.21 -10.99 -40.14
C LEU A 201 -7.22 -12.14 -40.24
N GLY A 202 -6.94 -12.54 -41.49
CA GLY A 202 -6.04 -13.66 -41.78
C GLY A 202 -4.76 -13.51 -40.97
N ILE A 203 -4.29 -14.63 -40.43
CA ILE A 203 -3.06 -14.67 -39.63
C ILE A 203 -1.96 -13.98 -40.44
N ASN A 204 -1.33 -12.95 -39.87
CA ASN A 204 -0.17 -12.33 -40.49
C ASN A 204 0.91 -13.42 -40.64
N PRO A 205 1.32 -13.80 -41.87
CA PRO A 205 2.26 -14.90 -42.08
C PRO A 205 3.59 -14.65 -41.35
N PHE A 206 3.97 -13.40 -41.14
CA PHE A 206 5.16 -13.02 -40.37
C PHE A 206 5.06 -13.36 -38.88
N ALA A 207 3.85 -13.34 -38.30
CA ALA A 207 3.65 -13.61 -36.88
C ALA A 207 3.53 -15.12 -36.58
N GLN A 208 3.40 -15.95 -37.61
CA GLN A 208 3.16 -17.39 -37.46
C GLN A 208 4.41 -18.14 -36.96
N GLU A 209 5.60 -17.66 -37.33
CA GLU A 209 6.89 -18.22 -36.90
C GLU A 209 7.26 -17.89 -35.45
N LEU A 210 6.60 -16.90 -34.84
CA LEU A 210 6.89 -16.45 -33.47
C LEU A 210 6.09 -17.21 -32.39
N PHE A 211 5.16 -18.08 -32.77
CA PHE A 211 4.41 -18.89 -31.80
C PHE A 211 5.20 -20.16 -31.45
N PRO A 212 5.65 -20.32 -30.19
CA PRO A 212 6.30 -21.56 -29.78
C PRO A 212 5.28 -22.70 -29.85
N THR A 213 5.63 -23.76 -30.57
CA THR A 213 4.86 -25.00 -30.74
C THR A 213 4.84 -25.83 -29.47
N SER A 214 4.34 -25.30 -28.36
CA SER A 214 4.10 -26.07 -27.14
C SER A 214 2.64 -26.48 -27.07
N GLY A 215 2.35 -27.64 -27.69
CA GLY A 215 1.05 -28.28 -27.65
C GLY A 215 0.69 -28.75 -26.24
N LYS A 216 -0.44 -28.24 -25.73
CA LYS A 216 -1.47 -28.97 -24.96
C LYS A 216 -2.66 -28.03 -24.75
N ARG A 217 -3.69 -28.15 -25.59
CA ARG A 217 -4.99 -27.46 -25.38
C ARG A 217 -5.69 -28.08 -24.17
N PRO A 218 -6.24 -27.29 -23.22
CA PRO A 218 -7.17 -27.83 -22.25
C PRO A 218 -8.51 -28.11 -22.94
N THR A 219 -8.95 -29.37 -22.91
CA THR A 219 -10.25 -29.81 -23.45
C THR A 219 -11.39 -29.19 -22.65
N ARG A 220 -12.21 -28.38 -23.32
CA ARG A 220 -13.47 -27.83 -22.81
C ARG A 220 -14.50 -28.96 -22.72
N ARG A 221 -14.92 -29.37 -21.51
CA ARG A 221 -16.05 -30.29 -21.34
C ARG A 221 -17.35 -29.58 -21.75
N ARG A 222 -18.04 -30.15 -22.74
CA ARG A 222 -19.44 -29.86 -23.08
C ARG A 222 -20.31 -30.50 -22.00
N THR A 223 -21.22 -29.74 -21.40
CA THR A 223 -22.37 -30.31 -20.69
C THR A 223 -23.60 -30.01 -21.52
N THR A 224 -24.16 -31.07 -22.09
CA THR A 224 -25.33 -31.09 -22.94
C THR A 224 -26.60 -30.83 -22.11
N SER A 225 -27.50 -30.06 -22.69
CA SER A 225 -28.89 -29.81 -22.28
C SER A 225 -29.72 -31.08 -22.15
N LEU A 226 -30.63 -31.14 -21.17
CA LEU A 226 -31.86 -31.94 -21.28
C LEU A 226 -33.07 -31.08 -20.90
N ILE A 227 -33.94 -30.87 -21.88
CA ILE A 227 -35.30 -30.35 -21.72
C ILE A 227 -36.21 -31.58 -21.51
N ALA A 228 -37.06 -31.54 -20.48
CA ALA A 228 -38.30 -32.33 -20.45
C ALA A 228 -39.35 -31.55 -19.66
N ALA A 229 -40.37 -31.06 -20.38
CA ALA A 229 -41.61 -30.53 -19.84
C ALA A 229 -42.62 -31.67 -19.69
N MET A 230 -43.39 -31.71 -18.59
CA MET A 230 -44.73 -32.30 -18.59
C MET A 230 -45.56 -31.96 -17.31
N SER A 231 -46.71 -31.32 -17.57
CA SER A 231 -48.05 -31.46 -16.95
C SER A 231 -48.33 -31.23 -15.44
N ARG A 232 -49.27 -30.30 -15.20
CA ARG A 232 -49.98 -29.91 -13.95
C ARG A 232 -50.87 -31.05 -13.37
N PRO A 233 -51.46 -30.90 -12.16
CA PRO A 233 -52.74 -30.18 -12.00
C PRO A 233 -52.86 -29.28 -10.74
N ARG A 234 -53.99 -28.55 -10.71
CA ARG A 234 -54.43 -27.50 -9.77
C ARG A 234 -55.02 -28.05 -8.45
N SER A 235 -54.98 -27.23 -7.39
CA SER A 235 -55.96 -27.17 -6.28
C SER A 235 -55.82 -25.75 -5.65
N ALA A 236 -56.73 -24.79 -5.83
CA ALA A 236 -58.10 -24.61 -5.33
C ALA A 236 -58.20 -24.25 -3.82
N ALA A 237 -58.45 -22.96 -3.58
CA ALA A 237 -59.29 -22.34 -2.56
C ALA A 237 -58.99 -22.49 -1.04
N SER A 238 -58.81 -21.35 -0.37
CA SER A 238 -59.74 -20.90 0.68
C SER A 238 -59.50 -19.42 1.04
N MET A 239 -60.56 -18.62 0.92
CA MET A 239 -60.70 -17.27 1.44
C MET A 239 -60.97 -17.30 2.95
N ALA A 240 -60.45 -16.32 3.70
CA ALA A 240 -61.19 -15.71 4.80
C ALA A 240 -60.69 -14.28 5.08
N ARG A 241 -61.60 -13.32 4.94
CA ARG A 241 -61.52 -11.95 5.48
C ARG A 241 -62.05 -11.97 6.93
N CYS A 242 -61.54 -11.09 7.80
CA CYS A 242 -62.24 -10.43 8.91
C CYS A 242 -61.21 -9.49 9.59
N SER A 243 -61.22 -8.18 9.39
CA SER A 243 -61.97 -7.14 10.12
C SER A 243 -61.65 -7.04 11.64
N LYS A 244 -61.07 -5.87 12.00
CA LYS A 244 -61.04 -5.08 13.26
C LYS A 244 -62.05 -5.47 14.38
N PRO A 245 -61.86 -5.12 15.67
CA PRO A 245 -61.47 -3.79 16.25
C PRO A 245 -60.41 -3.90 17.37
N ILE A 246 -59.82 -2.86 18.00
CA ILE A 246 -60.19 -1.49 18.42
C ILE A 246 -58.97 -0.59 18.16
#